data_AF-A0A2S9FRA5-F1
#
_entry.id   AF-A0A2S9FRA5-F1
#
_cell.length_a   1.000
_cell.length_b   1.000
_cell.length_c   1.000
_cell.angle_alpha   90.00
_cell.angle_beta   90.00
_cell.angle_gamma   90.00
#
_symmetry.space_group_name_H-M   'P 1'
#
loop_
_entity.id
_entity.type
_entity.pdbx_description
1 polymer ?
#
loop_
_entity_poly.entity_id
_entity_poly.type
_entity_poly.pdbx_seq_one_letter_code
_entity_poly.pdbx_strand_id
1 'polypeptide(L)' 'MGRPGDRRDTRQSEPPPSEDFGRQPPQDLAAEQAVLGGMLLSKDAIADVLERLRPGDFYRPGNQLVYDAVLDLYSRG' A
#
# COMPACT_ATOMS: atom_id res chain seq x y z
N MET A 1 53.29 37.08 3.79
CA MET A 1 53.29 35.90 4.69
C MET A 1 51.86 35.71 5.20
N GLY A 2 51.29 34.51 5.06
CA GLY A 2 49.93 34.13 5.48
C GLY A 2 49.23 33.32 4.39
N ARG A 3 49.12 32.00 4.58
CA ARG A 3 48.71 31.00 3.57
C ARG A 3 47.19 30.90 3.39
N PRO A 4 46.69 30.49 2.20
CA PRO A 4 45.32 30.08 2.00
C PRO A 4 45.09 28.69 2.62
N GLY A 5 44.21 28.61 3.61
CA GLY A 5 43.80 27.40 4.30
C GLY A 5 42.45 26.91 3.79
N ASP A 6 42.55 25.89 2.95
CA ASP A 6 41.50 25.07 2.38
C ASP A 6 40.59 24.41 3.45
N ARG A 7 39.33 24.20 3.07
CA ARG A 7 38.38 23.19 3.56
C ARG A 7 38.11 23.10 5.06
N ARG A 8 36.86 23.43 5.43
CA ARG A 8 35.86 22.39 5.75
C ARG A 8 34.46 23.00 5.73
N ASP A 9 33.80 22.83 4.59
CA ASP A 9 32.35 22.73 4.49
C ASP A 9 31.95 21.55 5.40
N THR A 10 31.61 21.81 6.66
CA THR A 10 30.85 20.87 7.48
C THR A 10 29.45 20.80 6.90
N ARG A 11 29.33 20.18 5.72
CA ARG A 11 28.12 19.48 5.32
C ARG A 11 27.85 18.53 6.45
N GLN A 12 26.83 18.88 7.21
CA GLN A 12 26.16 18.04 8.17
C GLN A 12 26.07 16.67 7.52
N SER A 13 26.82 15.71 8.06
CA SER A 13 26.64 14.31 7.72
C SER A 13 25.27 13.95 8.30
N GLU A 14 24.23 14.20 7.52
CA GLU A 14 22.94 13.57 7.70
C GLU A 14 23.25 12.07 7.83
N PRO A 15 22.86 11.43 8.95
CA PRO A 15 22.94 9.98 8.99
C PRO A 15 22.16 9.47 7.77
N PRO A 16 22.67 8.47 7.02
CA PRO A 16 21.90 7.87 5.95
C PRO A 16 20.53 7.51 6.52
N PRO A 17 19.42 7.71 5.76
CA PRO A 17 18.11 7.29 6.23
C PRO A 17 18.29 5.87 6.73
N SER A 18 17.98 5.65 8.00
CA SER A 18 18.04 4.32 8.60
C SER A 18 17.10 3.46 7.78
N GLU A 19 17.67 2.70 6.84
CA GLU A 19 16.94 1.70 6.08
C GLU A 19 16.34 0.78 7.12
N ASP A 20 15.03 0.92 7.28
CA ASP A 20 14.27 0.12 8.21
C ASP A 20 14.49 -1.33 7.79
N PHE A 21 15.26 -2.08 8.57
CA PHE A 21 15.38 -3.53 8.44
C PHE A 21 14.03 -4.22 8.78
N GLY A 22 12.94 -3.47 8.96
CA GLY A 22 11.56 -3.93 8.87
C GLY A 22 11.17 -4.20 7.41
N ARG A 23 11.34 -5.44 6.96
CA ARG A 23 10.79 -5.89 5.67
C ARG A 23 9.32 -5.49 5.58
N GLN A 24 8.98 -4.73 4.54
CA GLN A 24 7.58 -4.54 4.18
C GLN A 24 6.90 -5.91 4.12
N PRO A 25 5.75 -6.11 4.77
CA PRO A 25 5.01 -7.36 4.67
C PRO A 25 4.81 -7.74 3.20
N PRO A 26 5.00 -9.01 2.80
CA PRO A 26 4.74 -9.44 1.43
C PRO A 26 3.31 -9.08 1.02
N GLN A 27 3.17 -8.42 -0.11
CA GLN A 27 1.89 -7.92 -0.61
C GLN A 27 1.92 -7.85 -2.14
N ASP A 28 0.74 -7.91 -2.77
CA ASP A 28 0.56 -7.74 -4.20
C ASP A 28 -0.60 -6.77 -4.49
N LEU A 29 -0.24 -5.50 -4.71
CA LEU A 29 -1.22 -4.45 -5.02
C LEU A 29 -1.98 -4.70 -6.32
N ALA A 30 -1.34 -5.33 -7.31
CA ALA A 30 -1.98 -5.58 -8.59
C ALA A 30 -3.05 -6.66 -8.44
N ALA A 31 -2.79 -7.70 -7.64
CA ALA A 31 -3.78 -8.70 -7.27
C ALA A 31 -4.96 -8.09 -6.54
N GLU A 32 -4.72 -7.19 -5.57
CA GLU A 32 -5.81 -6.48 -4.89
C GLU A 32 -6.70 -5.69 -5.86
N GLN A 33 -6.10 -4.94 -6.80
CA GLN A 33 -6.88 -4.21 -7.82
C GLN A 33 -7.64 -5.16 -8.74
N ALA A 34 -7.06 -6.30 -9.10
CA ALA A 34 -7.72 -7.30 -9.94
C ALA A 34 -8.94 -7.92 -9.26
N VAL A 35 -8.87 -8.20 -7.96
CA VAL A 35 -10.00 -8.70 -7.16
C VAL A 35 -11.13 -7.66 -7.17
N LEU A 36 -10.83 -6.41 -6.83
CA LEU A 36 -11.82 -5.33 -6.83
C LEU A 36 -12.43 -5.12 -8.22
N GLY A 37 -11.60 -5.11 -9.27
CA GLY A 37 -12.05 -5.02 -10.65
C GLY A 37 -12.98 -6.16 -11.04
N GLY A 38 -12.67 -7.41 -10.65
CA GLY A 38 -13.53 -8.57 -10.88
C GLY A 38 -14.89 -8.44 -10.20
N MET A 39 -14.92 -7.99 -8.95
CA MET A 39 -16.16 -7.72 -8.21
C MET A 39 -17.01 -6.63 -8.86
N LEU A 40 -16.39 -5.58 -9.42
CA LEU A 40 -17.12 -4.51 -10.13
C LEU A 40 -17.74 -4.98 -11.45
N LEU A 41 -17.21 -6.05 -12.06
CA LEU A 41 -17.70 -6.59 -13.33
C LEU A 41 -18.78 -7.65 -13.18
N SER A 42 -18.85 -8.36 -12.04
CA SER A 42 -19.77 -9.49 -11.85
C SER A 42 -20.27 -9.64 -10.42
N LYS A 43 -21.58 -9.77 -10.25
CA LYS A 43 -22.22 -10.11 -8.97
C LYS A 43 -21.82 -11.49 -8.45
N ASP A 44 -21.56 -12.45 -9.34
CA ASP A 44 -21.10 -13.79 -8.95
C ASP A 44 -19.68 -13.74 -8.36
N ALA A 45 -18.81 -12.90 -8.94
CA ALA A 45 -17.47 -12.67 -8.41
C ALA A 45 -17.50 -12.05 -7.00
N ILE A 46 -18.50 -11.20 -6.71
CA ILE A 46 -18.71 -10.68 -5.35
C ILE A 46 -18.98 -11.82 -4.37
N ALA A 47 -19.89 -12.74 -4.71
CA ALA A 47 -20.23 -13.89 -3.86
C ALA A 47 -19.02 -14.80 -3.60
N ASP A 48 -18.27 -15.14 -4.65
CA ASP A 48 -17.08 -16.00 -4.56
C ASP A 48 -15.96 -15.40 -3.69
N VAL A 49 -15.81 -14.07 -3.73
CA VAL A 49 -14.81 -13.33 -2.94
C VAL A 49 -15.27 -13.17 -1.49
N LEU A 50 -16.57 -12.96 -1.24
CA LEU A 50 -17.14 -12.84 0.11
C LEU A 50 -16.89 -14.07 0.98
N GLU A 51 -16.83 -15.25 0.36
CA GLU A 51 -16.50 -16.51 1.05
C GLU A 51 -15.03 -16.60 1.46
N ARG A 52 -14.14 -15.86 0.78
CA ARG A 52 -12.68 -16.01 0.90
C ARG A 52 -12.01 -14.89 1.65
N LEU A 53 -12.47 -13.66 1.47
CA LEU A 53 -11.80 -12.46 1.97
C LEU A 53 -12.66 -11.68 2.96
N ARG A 54 -11.98 -10.90 3.78
CA ARG A 54 -12.50 -9.87 4.67
C ARG A 54 -11.87 -8.52 4.30
N PRO A 55 -12.50 -7.38 4.64
CA PRO A 55 -11.95 -6.07 4.31
C PRO A 55 -10.50 -5.92 4.80
N GLY A 56 -10.20 -6.39 6.01
CA GLY A 56 -8.86 -6.31 6.61
C GLY A 56 -7.76 -7.12 5.91
N ASP A 57 -8.10 -7.98 4.94
CA ASP A 57 -7.12 -8.78 4.20
C ASP A 57 -6.40 -7.96 3.11
N PHE A 58 -6.97 -6.83 2.69
CA PHE A 58 -6.30 -5.92 1.76
C PHE A 58 -5.22 -5.13 2.47
N TYR A 59 -4.01 -5.07 1.90
CA TYR A 59 -2.88 -4.34 2.44
C TYR A 59 -3.08 -2.82 2.34
N ARG A 60 -3.64 -2.33 1.22
CA ARG A 60 -3.92 -0.89 1.04
C ARG A 60 -5.23 -0.51 1.73
N PRO A 61 -5.23 0.44 2.69
CA PRO A 61 -6.47 0.92 3.30
C PRO A 61 -7.49 1.45 2.28
N GLY A 62 -7.02 2.08 1.20
CA GLY A 62 -7.89 2.53 0.11
C GLY A 62 -8.65 1.38 -0.57
N ASN A 63 -8.03 0.20 -0.69
CA ASN A 63 -8.67 -0.97 -1.27
C ASN A 63 -9.69 -1.59 -0.31
N GLN A 64 -9.42 -1.55 1.00
CA GLN A 64 -10.41 -1.94 2.03
C GLN A 64 -11.70 -1.12 1.89
N LEU A 65 -11.58 0.20 1.74
CA LEU A 65 -12.73 1.10 1.59
C LEU A 65 -13.54 0.81 0.32
N VAL A 66 -12.87 0.49 -0.79
CA VAL A 66 -13.57 0.11 -2.04
C VAL A 66 -14.30 -1.21 -1.86
N TYR A 67 -13.65 -2.21 -1.23
CA TYR A 67 -14.29 -3.49 -0.93
C TYR A 67 -15.55 -3.31 -0.06
N ASP A 68 -15.47 -2.53 1.02
CA ASP A 68 -16.62 -2.23 1.89
C ASP A 68 -17.76 -1.56 1.13
N ALA A 69 -17.46 -0.59 0.27
CA ALA A 69 -18.46 0.08 -0.55
C ALA A 69 -19.15 -0.87 -1.54
N VAL A 70 -18.39 -1.79 -2.14
CA VAL A 70 -18.95 -2.82 -3.03
C VAL A 70 -19.90 -3.75 -2.26
N LEU A 71 -19.52 -4.19 -1.05
CA LEU A 71 -20.37 -5.03 -0.21
C LEU A 71 -21.64 -4.30 0.25
N ASP A 72 -21.51 -3.04 0.66
CA ASP A 72 -22.66 -2.22 1.05
C ASP A 72 -23.66 -2.11 -0.10
N LEU A 73 -23.19 -1.79 -1.31
CA LEU A 73 -24.06 -1.72 -2.48
C LEU A 73 -24.68 -3.08 -2.82
N TYR A 74 -23.90 -4.16 -2.79
CA TYR A 74 -24.38 -5.52 -3.08
C TYR A 74 -25.47 -5.96 -2.09
N SER A 75 -25.33 -5.62 -0.81
CA SER A 75 -26.31 -5.95 0.24
C SER A 75 -27.67 -5.26 0.07
N ARG A 76 -27.74 -4.22 -0.76
CA ARG A 76 -28.95 -3.42 -1.00
C ARG A 76 -29.78 -3.90 -2.21
N GLY A 77 -29.26 -4.78 -3.07
CA GLY A 77 -29.99 -5.43 -4.19
C GLY A 77 -29.35 -5.28 -5.57
#